data_AF-A0AA97AYP6-F1
#
_entry.id   AF-A0AA97AYP6-F1
#
_cell.length_a   1.000
_cell.length_b   1.000
_cell.length_c   1.000
_cell.angle_alpha   90.00
_cell.angle_beta   90.00
_cell.angle_gamma   90.00
#
_symmetry.space_group_name_H-M   'P 1'
#
loop_
_entity.id
_entity.type
_entity.pdbx_description
1 polymer ?
#
loop_
_entity_poly.entity_id
_entity_poly.type
_entity_poly.pdbx_seq_one_letter_code
_entity_poly.pdbx_strand_id
1 'polypeptide(L)'
;MPSFSPLSSVPDLESWQFAYSIDDGHSAGTIVRATVTQATESASADAQAAAVLKCTIAVIDTQNNVQLDGAGDEMSSVYVTTKTLQTDSGQAVNVADHAADLVASCIVEVANRLAVHSSIAAMAIPSA
;
A
#
# COMPACT_ATOMS: atom_id res chain seq x y z
N MET A 1 1.85 -16.52 -8.46
CA MET A 1 1.85 -15.04 -8.45
C MET A 1 0.83 -14.64 -7.40
N PRO A 2 1.15 -13.78 -6.43
CA PRO A 2 0.16 -13.35 -5.45
C PRO A 2 -1.03 -12.72 -6.17
N SER A 3 -2.24 -13.12 -5.80
CA SER A 3 -3.48 -12.51 -6.28
C SER A 3 -3.95 -11.50 -5.24
N PHE A 4 -4.62 -10.46 -5.70
CA PHE A 4 -5.29 -9.51 -4.83
C PHE A 4 -6.61 -9.09 -5.46
N SER A 5 -7.63 -8.93 -4.61
CA SER A 5 -8.97 -8.55 -5.06
C SER A 5 -9.44 -7.32 -4.28
N PRO A 6 -9.96 -6.29 -4.96
CA PRO A 6 -10.48 -5.11 -4.28
C PRO A 6 -11.65 -5.50 -3.39
N LEU A 7 -11.70 -4.91 -2.20
CA LEU A 7 -12.78 -5.07 -1.24
C LEU A 7 -13.56 -3.77 -1.11
N SER A 8 -14.78 -3.77 -1.64
CA SER A 8 -15.69 -2.62 -1.57
C SER A 8 -16.52 -2.59 -0.28
N SER A 9 -16.45 -3.64 0.55
CA SER A 9 -17.28 -3.80 1.75
C SER A 9 -16.63 -3.32 3.05
N VAL A 10 -15.36 -2.89 3.00
CA VAL A 10 -14.68 -2.34 4.18
C VAL A 10 -15.31 -0.97 4.49
N PRO A 11 -15.88 -0.77 5.69
CA PRO A 11 -16.54 0.48 6.04
C PRO A 11 -15.52 1.60 6.31
N ASP A 12 -16.01 2.84 6.28
CA ASP A 12 -15.26 4.03 6.74
C ASP A 12 -13.89 4.25 6.05
N LEU A 13 -13.74 3.80 4.80
CA LEU A 13 -12.58 4.16 3.98
C LEU A 13 -12.67 5.62 3.55
N GLU A 14 -11.61 6.37 3.81
CA GLU A 14 -11.51 7.76 3.37
C GLU A 14 -11.25 7.87 1.87
N SER A 15 -11.37 9.09 1.33
CA SER A 15 -10.93 9.38 -0.04
C SER A 15 -9.45 9.00 -0.20
N TRP A 16 -9.10 8.35 -1.30
CA TRP A 16 -7.76 7.81 -1.58
C TRP A 16 -7.31 6.68 -0.64
N GLN A 17 -8.26 6.04 0.04
CA GLN A 17 -8.05 4.75 0.68
C GLN A 17 -8.73 3.64 -0.12
N PHE A 18 -8.04 2.52 -0.24
CA PHE A 18 -8.49 1.37 -1.02
C PHE A 18 -8.20 0.10 -0.24
N ALA A 19 -9.21 -0.75 -0.04
CA ALA A 19 -9.03 -2.02 0.62
C ALA A 19 -8.89 -3.16 -0.39
N TYR A 20 -8.01 -4.11 -0.08
CA TYR A 20 -7.77 -5.30 -0.89
C TYR A 20 -7.63 -6.52 0.00
N SER A 21 -8.13 -7.64 -0.47
CA SER A 21 -7.78 -8.96 0.07
C SER A 21 -6.55 -9.49 -0.68
N ILE A 22 -5.61 -10.04 0.06
CA ILE A 22 -4.45 -10.75 -0.49
C ILE A 22 -4.76 -12.25 -0.48
N ASP A 23 -4.54 -12.89 -1.63
CA ASP A 23 -4.62 -14.34 -1.82
C ASP A 23 -3.32 -14.81 -2.47
N ASP A 24 -2.30 -15.07 -1.64
CA ASP A 24 -0.99 -15.58 -2.07
C ASP A 24 -0.75 -17.04 -1.67
N GLY A 25 -1.75 -17.68 -1.05
CA GLY A 25 -1.67 -19.03 -0.50
C GLY A 25 -1.09 -19.11 0.92
N HIS A 26 -0.25 -18.16 1.35
CA HIS A 26 0.27 -18.10 2.73
C HIS A 26 -0.45 -17.06 3.59
N SER A 27 -0.77 -15.88 3.04
CA SER A 27 -1.51 -14.81 3.73
C SER A 27 -2.96 -14.72 3.24
N ALA A 28 -3.53 -15.85 2.80
CA ALA A 28 -4.89 -15.90 2.27
C ALA A 28 -5.90 -15.35 3.29
N GLY A 29 -6.61 -14.31 2.89
CA GLY A 29 -7.60 -13.62 3.74
C GLY A 29 -7.06 -12.42 4.51
N THR A 30 -5.77 -12.09 4.39
CA THR A 30 -5.24 -10.82 4.90
C THR A 30 -5.87 -9.66 4.12
N ILE A 31 -6.44 -8.70 4.85
CA ILE A 31 -6.99 -7.49 4.27
C ILE A 31 -5.97 -6.37 4.48
N VAL A 32 -5.67 -5.66 3.41
CA VAL A 32 -4.79 -4.50 3.43
C VAL A 32 -5.53 -3.25 2.98
N ARG A 33 -5.20 -2.13 3.62
CA ARG A 33 -5.64 -0.80 3.22
C ARG A 33 -4.46 -0.05 2.62
N ALA A 34 -4.59 0.35 1.37
CA ALA A 34 -3.69 1.26 0.71
C ALA A 34 -4.19 2.70 0.87
N THR A 35 -3.40 3.54 1.52
CA THR A 35 -3.65 4.98 1.65
C THR A 35 -2.69 5.72 0.74
N VAL A 36 -3.24 6.50 -0.20
CA VAL A 36 -2.45 7.38 -1.06
C VAL A 36 -2.57 8.82 -0.57
N THR A 37 -1.43 9.45 -0.29
CA THR A 37 -1.36 10.89 -0.03
C THR A 37 -0.62 11.59 -1.14
N GLN A 38 -1.04 12.81 -1.45
CA GLN A 38 -0.41 13.66 -2.45
C GLN A 38 0.15 14.90 -1.77
N ALA A 39 1.41 15.23 -2.05
CA ALA A 39 2.00 16.53 -1.77
C ALA A 39 2.42 17.19 -3.09
N THR A 40 2.12 18.48 -3.25
CA THR A 40 2.58 19.25 -4.40
C THR A 40 3.72 20.15 -3.94
N GLU A 41 4.86 20.06 -4.62
CA GLU A 41 6.00 20.94 -4.40
C GLU A 41 5.99 22.07 -5.43
N SER A 42 6.17 23.30 -4.95
CA SER A 42 6.14 24.49 -5.80
C SER A 42 7.28 24.48 -6.81
N ALA A 43 6.97 24.82 -8.06
CA ALA A 43 7.98 25.17 -9.05
C ALA A 43 8.73 26.43 -8.59
N SER A 44 10.05 26.43 -8.72
CA SER A 44 10.87 27.63 -8.66
C SER A 44 11.23 28.08 -10.08
N ALA A 45 11.85 29.25 -10.26
CA ALA A 45 12.27 29.72 -11.58
C ALA A 45 13.28 28.76 -12.27
N ASP A 46 13.95 27.90 -11.50
CA ASP A 46 14.96 26.93 -11.96
C ASP A 46 14.50 25.46 -11.84
N ALA A 47 13.31 25.18 -11.27
CA ALA A 47 12.83 23.82 -11.04
C ALA A 47 11.37 23.63 -11.45
N GLN A 48 11.09 22.52 -12.12
CA GLN A 48 9.75 22.10 -12.50
C GLN A 48 8.89 21.80 -11.26
N ALA A 49 7.58 22.02 -11.35
CA ALA A 49 6.66 21.58 -10.30
C ALA A 49 6.64 20.05 -10.25
N ALA A 50 6.53 19.51 -9.03
CA ALA A 50 6.45 18.08 -8.81
C ALA A 50 5.25 17.74 -7.93
N ALA A 51 4.57 16.64 -8.24
CA ALA A 51 3.62 16.00 -7.36
C ALA A 51 4.26 14.74 -6.78
N VAL A 52 4.36 14.67 -5.46
CA VAL A 52 4.84 13.49 -4.74
C VAL A 52 3.61 12.71 -4.28
N LEU A 53 3.43 11.52 -4.85
CA LEU A 53 2.48 10.54 -4.36
C LEU A 53 3.18 9.63 -3.36
N LYS A 54 2.56 9.42 -2.20
CA LYS A 54 3.01 8.44 -1.21
C LYS A 54 1.90 7.41 -1.03
N CYS A 55 2.25 6.15 -1.15
CA CYS A 55 1.36 5.04 -0.88
C CYS A 55 1.85 4.32 0.38
N THR A 56 0.96 4.18 1.36
CA THR A 56 1.21 3.50 2.63
C THR A 56 0.23 2.35 2.76
N ILE A 57 0.73 1.17 3.10
CA ILE A 57 -0.09 -0.02 3.31
C ILE A 57 -0.19 -0.35 4.79
N ALA A 58 -1.42 -0.49 5.27
CA ALA A 58 -1.76 -1.04 6.57
C ALA A 58 -2.42 -2.42 6.42
N VAL A 59 -2.20 -3.32 7.37
CA VAL A 59 -3.01 -4.53 7.50
C VAL A 59 -4.20 -4.22 8.40
N ILE A 60 -5.40 -4.52 7.93
CA ILE A 60 -6.66 -4.20 8.60
C ILE A 60 -7.55 -5.45 8.71
N ASP A 61 -8.61 -5.36 9.51
CA ASP A 61 -9.72 -6.32 9.48
C ASP A 61 -10.85 -5.86 8.54
N THR A 62 -11.94 -6.63 8.52
CA THR A 62 -13.15 -6.33 7.73
C THR A 62 -13.90 -5.08 8.22
N GLN A 63 -13.56 -4.56 9.41
CA GLN A 63 -14.13 -3.37 10.03
C GLN A 63 -13.19 -2.16 9.97
N ASN A 64 -12.14 -2.23 9.14
CA ASN A 64 -11.16 -1.15 8.94
C ASN A 64 -10.26 -0.86 10.16
N ASN A 65 -10.18 -1.76 11.14
CA ASN A 65 -9.27 -1.61 12.27
C ASN A 65 -7.88 -2.13 11.90
N VAL A 66 -6.85 -1.34 12.21
CA VAL A 66 -5.45 -1.76 12.03
C VAL A 66 -5.15 -2.96 12.92
N GLN A 67 -4.55 -3.99 12.35
CA GLN A 67 -4.16 -5.20 13.07
C GLN A 67 -2.80 -5.00 13.77
N LEU A 68 -2.58 -5.77 14.82
CA LEU A 68 -1.28 -5.88 15.48
C LEU A 68 -0.52 -7.10 14.95
N ASP A 69 0.80 -7.03 14.94
CA ASP A 69 1.65 -8.18 14.65
C ASP A 69 1.82 -9.13 15.84
N GLY A 70 2.59 -10.20 15.65
CA GLY A 70 2.86 -11.19 16.70
C GLY A 70 3.66 -10.65 17.89
N ALA A 71 4.30 -9.49 17.76
CA ALA A 71 4.99 -8.77 18.84
C ALA A 71 4.08 -7.72 19.51
N GLY A 72 2.90 -7.44 18.95
CA GLY A 72 1.97 -6.43 19.43
C GLY A 72 2.14 -5.05 18.80
N ASP A 73 2.96 -4.92 17.74
CA ASP A 73 3.18 -3.67 17.02
C ASP A 73 2.08 -3.41 15.99
N GLU A 74 1.64 -2.15 15.85
CA GLU A 74 0.62 -1.77 14.87
C GLU A 74 1.11 -1.95 13.43
N MET A 75 0.41 -2.77 12.65
CA MET A 75 0.67 -2.97 11.22
C MET A 75 0.13 -1.81 10.36
N SER A 76 0.30 -0.56 10.80
CA SER A 76 -0.21 0.64 10.11
C SER A 76 0.65 1.08 8.92
N SER A 77 1.91 0.62 8.85
CA SER A 77 2.90 1.03 7.84
C SER A 77 3.77 -0.15 7.39
N VAL A 78 3.14 -1.25 6.98
CA VAL A 78 3.83 -2.48 6.52
C VAL A 78 4.70 -2.22 5.29
N TYR A 79 4.27 -1.30 4.44
CA TYR A 79 5.04 -0.85 3.29
C TYR A 79 4.72 0.59 2.95
N VAL A 80 5.74 1.32 2.54
CA VAL A 80 5.65 2.72 2.14
C VAL A 80 6.49 2.91 0.89
N THR A 81 5.90 3.50 -0.13
CA THR A 81 6.62 3.92 -1.34
C THR A 81 6.17 5.30 -1.78
N THR A 82 7.06 6.02 -2.45
CA THR A 82 6.80 7.35 -2.97
C THR A 82 7.12 7.40 -4.46
N LYS A 83 6.25 8.04 -5.23
CA LYS A 83 6.41 8.29 -6.65
C LYS A 83 6.37 9.79 -6.90
N THR A 84 7.48 10.33 -7.39
CA THR A 84 7.56 11.73 -7.80
C THR A 84 7.15 11.84 -9.26
N LEU A 85 6.14 12.65 -9.52
CA LEU A 85 5.65 12.99 -10.84
C LEU A 85 6.13 14.40 -11.16
N GLN A 86 7.04 14.54 -12.11
CA GLN A 86 7.47 15.84 -12.60
C GLN A 86 6.45 16.35 -13.63
N THR A 87 6.05 17.61 -13.51
CA THR A 87 5.20 18.25 -14.51
C THR A 87 6.10 19.11 -15.41
N ASP A 88 6.31 18.69 -16.65
CA ASP A 88 6.94 19.58 -17.63
C ASP A 88 5.97 20.75 -17.93
N SER A 89 6.44 21.96 -17.65
CA SER A 89 5.91 23.21 -18.24
C SER A 89 4.39 23.44 -18.11
N GLY A 90 3.78 23.08 -16.97
CA GLY A 90 2.39 23.45 -16.67
C GLY A 90 1.31 22.51 -17.24
N GLN A 91 1.67 21.32 -17.71
CA GLN A 91 0.66 20.29 -18.01
C GLN A 91 0.08 19.70 -16.72
N ALA A 92 -1.25 19.59 -16.69
CA ALA A 92 -1.96 18.91 -15.61
C ALA A 92 -1.65 17.41 -15.66
N VAL A 93 -0.89 16.91 -14.68
CA VAL A 93 -0.65 15.47 -14.51
C VAL A 93 -1.92 14.81 -13.99
N ASN A 94 -2.33 13.69 -14.60
CA ASN A 94 -3.47 12.91 -14.10
C ASN A 94 -3.02 12.06 -12.90
N VAL A 95 -3.07 12.69 -11.73
CA VAL A 95 -2.64 12.10 -10.46
C VAL A 95 -3.39 10.80 -10.13
N ALA A 96 -4.65 10.70 -10.53
CA ALA A 96 -5.49 9.54 -10.23
C ALA A 96 -5.00 8.28 -10.97
N ASP A 97 -4.60 8.41 -12.23
CA ASP A 97 -4.05 7.30 -13.03
C ASP A 97 -2.73 6.79 -12.42
N HIS A 98 -1.84 7.73 -12.09
CA HIS A 98 -0.56 7.39 -11.45
C HIS A 98 -0.70 6.79 -10.06
N ALA A 99 -1.76 7.15 -9.32
CA ALA A 99 -2.02 6.56 -8.02
C ALA A 99 -2.63 5.16 -8.10
N ALA A 100 -3.48 4.88 -9.10
CA ALA A 100 -3.95 3.53 -9.33
C ALA A 100 -2.77 2.58 -9.63
N ASP A 101 -1.85 3.02 -10.50
CA ASP A 101 -0.59 2.31 -10.77
C ASP A 101 0.28 2.14 -9.51
N LEU A 102 0.43 3.21 -8.72
CA LEU A 102 1.18 3.17 -7.47
C LEU A 102 0.60 2.17 -6.47
N VAL A 103 -0.73 2.19 -6.28
CA VAL A 103 -1.45 1.29 -5.37
C VAL A 103 -1.26 -0.16 -5.81
N ALA A 104 -1.41 -0.46 -7.10
CA ALA A 104 -1.18 -1.81 -7.62
C ALA A 104 0.25 -2.28 -7.33
N SER A 105 1.25 -1.42 -7.55
CA SER A 105 2.65 -1.74 -7.25
C SER A 105 2.89 -1.97 -5.75
N CYS A 106 2.31 -1.13 -4.88
CA CYS A 106 2.40 -1.29 -3.43
C CYS A 106 1.85 -2.64 -2.95
N ILE A 107 0.70 -3.05 -3.48
CA ILE A 107 0.02 -4.28 -3.03
C ILE A 107 0.82 -5.50 -3.47
N VAL A 108 1.38 -5.50 -4.68
CA VAL A 108 2.26 -6.59 -5.16
C VAL A 108 3.51 -6.70 -4.28
N GLU A 109 4.15 -5.59 -3.95
CA GLU A 109 5.31 -5.57 -3.04
C GLU A 109 4.95 -6.10 -1.64
N VAL A 110 3.81 -5.68 -1.08
CA VAL A 110 3.34 -6.17 0.23
C VAL A 110 3.04 -7.66 0.19
N ALA A 111 2.32 -8.14 -0.83
CA ALA A 111 2.02 -9.57 -0.96
C ALA A 111 3.30 -10.40 -1.08
N ASN A 112 4.31 -9.92 -1.82
CA ASN A 112 5.62 -10.57 -1.88
C ASN A 112 6.34 -10.56 -0.53
N ARG A 113 6.32 -9.44 0.20
CA ARG A 113 6.95 -9.34 1.53
C ARG A 113 6.28 -10.22 2.57
N LEU A 114 4.94 -10.27 2.58
CA LEU A 114 4.16 -11.13 3.47
C LEU A 114 4.42 -12.61 3.19
N ALA A 115 4.53 -13.00 1.91
CA ALA A 115 4.92 -14.37 1.54
C ALA A 115 6.33 -14.73 2.05
N VAL A 116 7.29 -13.80 1.97
CA VAL A 116 8.66 -14.00 2.49
C VAL A 116 8.69 -14.06 4.01
N HIS A 117 7.98 -13.18 4.72
CA HIS A 117 7.88 -13.23 6.19
C HIS A 117 7.21 -14.50 6.70
N SER A 118 6.15 -14.98 6.04
CA SER A 118 5.52 -16.26 6.35
C SER A 118 6.46 -17.46 6.14
N SER A 119 7.34 -17.37 5.13
CA SER A 119 8.39 -18.39 4.90
C SER A 119 9.43 -18.43 6.03
N ILE A 120 9.78 -17.26 6.57
CA ILE A 120 10.72 -17.14 7.71
C ILE A 120 10.06 -17.59 9.02
N ALA A 121 8.79 -17.23 9.24
CA ALA A 121 8.03 -17.68 10.41
C ALA A 121 7.77 -19.20 10.40
N ALA A 122 7.52 -19.80 9.23
CA ALA A 122 7.36 -21.24 9.08
C ALA A 122 8.69 -22.02 9.27
N MET A 123 9.84 -21.43 8.94
CA MET A 123 11.16 -22.02 9.23
C MET A 123 11.60 -21.84 10.69
N ALA A 124 10.96 -20.95 11.46
CA ALA A 124 11.23 -20.72 12.88
C ALA A 124 10.45 -21.66 13.81
N ILE A 125 9.73 -22.66 13.29
CA ILE A 125 9.15 -23.73 14.10
C ILE A 125 10.26 -24.77 14.34
N PRO A 126 10.92 -24.84 15.52
CA PRO A 126 11.68 -26.02 15.87
C PRO A 126 10.69 -27.19 15.86
N SER A 127 10.98 -28.18 15.03
CA SER A 127 10.32 -29.49 15.11
C SER A 127 10.45 -29.98 16.55
N ALA A 128 9.32 -30.45 17.09
CA ALA A 128 9.16 -30.96 18.45
C ALA A 128 10.30 -31.86 18.94
#